data_AF-A0A1G2T547-F1
#
_entry.id   AF-A0A1G2T547-F1
#
_cell.length_a   1.000
_cell.length_b   1.000
_cell.length_c   1.000
_cell.angle_alpha   90.00
_cell.angle_beta   90.00
_cell.angle_gamma   90.00
#
_symmetry.space_group_name_H-M   'P 1'
#
loop_
_entity.id
_entity.type
_entity.pdbx_description
1 polymer ?
#
loop_
_entity_poly.entity_id
_entity_poly.type
_entity_poly.pdbx_seq_one_letter_code
_entity_poly.pdbx_strand_id
1 'polypeptide(L)' 'MATRRKSGRGFAGMDPEKQRRIASMGGKRAHELGKAHRFTSETGRVAGQKGGRR' A
#
# COMPACT_ATOMS: atom_id res chain seq x y z
N MET A 1 7.80 -38.54 0.93
CA MET A 1 7.18 -37.20 0.90
C MET A 1 7.97 -36.26 1.80
N ALA A 2 8.77 -35.36 1.25
CA ALA A 2 9.41 -34.30 2.03
C ALA A 2 8.68 -32.99 1.72
N THR A 3 7.87 -32.49 2.65
CA THR A 3 7.25 -31.17 2.55
C THR A 3 8.36 -30.13 2.61
N ARG A 4 8.84 -29.68 1.45
CA ARG A 4 9.77 -28.58 1.31
C ARG A 4 9.23 -27.40 2.10
N ARG A 5 9.82 -27.12 3.28
CA ARG A 5 9.53 -25.90 4.04
C ARG A 5 9.65 -24.76 3.05
N LYS A 6 8.54 -24.04 2.84
CA LYS A 6 8.48 -22.88 1.95
C LYS A 6 9.32 -21.78 2.61
N SER A 7 10.64 -21.87 2.52
CA SER A 7 11.52 -20.73 2.69
C SER A 7 11.09 -19.75 1.60
N GLY A 8 10.40 -18.69 2.01
CA GLY A 8 9.86 -17.69 1.11
C GLY A 8 10.94 -17.29 0.12
N ARG A 9 10.59 -17.23 -1.16
CA ARG A 9 11.47 -16.66 -2.19
C ARG A 9 10.96 -15.27 -2.51
N GLY A 10 11.85 -14.38 -2.93
CA GLY A 10 11.49 -13.00 -3.23
C GLY A 10 11.18 -12.19 -1.97
N PHE A 11 10.20 -11.29 -2.04
CA PHE A 11 9.88 -10.34 -0.97
C PHE A 11 9.53 -11.01 0.37
N ALA A 12 8.83 -12.14 0.33
CA ALA A 12 8.43 -12.90 1.51
C ALA A 12 9.59 -13.70 2.16
N GLY A 13 10.74 -13.78 1.49
CA GLY A 13 11.96 -14.41 2.01
C GLY A 13 13.03 -13.43 2.44
N MET A 14 12.78 -12.12 2.33
CA MET A 14 13.73 -11.10 2.75
C MET A 14 13.74 -10.95 4.27
N ASP A 15 14.82 -10.36 4.76
CA ASP A 15 14.92 -9.89 6.14
C ASP A 15 13.73 -8.97 6.50
N PRO A 16 13.11 -9.11 7.69
CA PRO A 16 11.95 -8.32 8.10
C PRO A 16 12.18 -6.80 8.09
N GLU A 17 13.37 -6.31 8.45
CA GLU A 17 13.66 -4.87 8.41
C GLU A 17 13.72 -4.37 6.97
N LYS A 18 14.39 -5.13 6.10
CA LYS A 18 14.45 -4.82 4.66
C LYS A 18 13.06 -4.84 4.03
N GLN A 19 12.23 -5.83 4.38
CA GLN A 19 10.85 -5.95 3.91
C GLN A 19 10.02 -4.73 4.34
N ARG A 20 10.10 -4.33 5.62
CA ARG A 20 9.39 -3.15 6.15
C ARG A 20 9.83 -1.86 5.46
N ARG A 21 11.13 -1.69 5.23
CA ARG A 21 11.67 -0.53 4.51
C ARG A 21 11.13 -0.45 3.09
N ILE A 22 11.15 -1.55 2.35
CA ILE A 22 10.65 -1.62 0.97
C ILE A 22 9.13 -1.42 0.90
N ALA A 23 8.36 -2.05 1.78
CA ALA A 23 6.92 -1.84 1.88
C ALA A 23 6.58 -0.37 2.13
N SER A 24 7.34 0.29 3.01
CA SER A 24 7.15 1.70 3.35
C SER A 24 7.51 2.65 2.20
N MET A 25 8.37 2.25 1.27
CA MET A 25 8.73 3.07 0.10
C MET A 25 7.63 3.12 -0.96
N GLY A 26 6.79 2.09 -1.08
CA GLY A 26 5.73 2.04 -2.10
C GLY A 26 4.72 3.20 -1.98
N GLY A 27 4.22 3.44 -0.76
CA GLY A 27 3.28 4.54 -0.50
C GLY A 27 3.92 5.93 -0.63
N LYS A 28 5.16 6.09 -0.12
CA LYS A 28 5.91 7.35 -0.23
C LYS A 28 6.19 7.71 -1.68
N ARG A 29 6.66 6.74 -2.48
CA ARG A 29 6.95 6.95 -3.89
C ARG A 29 5.71 7.24 -4.72
N ALA A 30 4.56 6.65 -4.39
CA ALA A 30 3.29 7.00 -5.04
C ALA A 30 2.89 8.47 -4.79
N HIS A 31 3.12 8.97 -3.57
CA HIS A 31 2.93 10.39 -3.23
C HIS A 31 3.95 11.31 -3.91
N GLU A 32 5.24 10.95 -3.87
CA GLU A 32 6.32 11.72 -4.53
C GLU A 32 6.14 11.83 -6.04
N LEU A 33 5.72 10.74 -6.70
CA LEU A 33 5.50 10.70 -8.15
C LEU A 33 4.16 11.31 -8.58
N GLY A 34 3.34 11.82 -7.66
CA GLY A 34 2.03 12.39 -7.96
C GLY A 34 1.01 11.40 -8.53
N LYS A 35 1.28 10.09 -8.47
CA LYS A 35 0.36 9.01 -8.88
C LYS A 35 -0.67 8.69 -7.80
N ALA A 36 -0.40 9.02 -6.55
CA ALA A 36 -1.36 8.86 -5.47
C ALA A 36 -2.49 9.87 -5.60
N HIS A 37 -3.72 9.43 -5.33
CA HIS A 37 -4.86 10.33 -5.20
C HIS A 37 -4.63 11.27 -4.01
N ARG A 38 -4.61 12.58 -4.27
CA ARG A 38 -4.53 13.61 -3.23
C ARG A 38 -5.92 13.89 -2.71
N PHE A 39 -6.14 13.66 -1.42
CA PHE A 39 -7.38 14.07 -0.77
C PHE A 39 -7.48 15.60 -0.78
N THR A 40 -8.49 16.13 -1.46
CA THR A 40 -8.84 17.56 -1.41
C THR A 40 -10.18 17.72 -0.69
N SER A 41 -10.40 18.87 -0.05
CA SER A 41 -11.66 19.17 0.64
C SER A 41 -12.89 19.03 -0.28
N GLU A 42 -12.72 19.30 -1.58
CA GLU A 42 -13.76 19.11 -2.60
C GLU A 42 -14.10 17.63 -2.80
N THR A 43 -13.09 16.78 -3.02
CA THR A 43 -13.30 15.33 -3.17
C THR A 43 -13.91 14.69 -1.92
N GLY A 44 -13.51 15.15 -0.73
CA GLY A 44 -14.12 14.74 0.53
C GLY A 44 -15.59 15.14 0.64
N ARG A 45 -15.93 16.37 0.21
CA ARG A 45 -17.32 16.86 0.20
C ARG A 45 -18.20 16.07 -0.76
N VAL A 46 -17.73 15.81 -1.98
CA VAL A 46 -18.45 15.01 -2.98
C VAL A 46 -18.67 13.58 -2.51
N ALA A 47 -17.65 12.95 -1.93
CA ALA A 47 -17.76 11.61 -1.35
C ALA A 47 -18.74 11.59 -0.17
N GLY A 48 -18.70 12.59 0.71
CA GLY A 48 -19.64 12.74 1.83
C GLY A 48 -21.09 12.97 1.39
N GLN A 49 -21.32 13.84 0.40
CA GLN A 49 -22.64 14.05 -0.19
C GLN A 49 -23.17 12.77 -0.83
N LYS A 50 -22.33 12.03 -1.57
CA LYS A 50 -22.71 10.75 -2.18
C LYS A 50 -23.00 9.67 -1.12
N GLY A 51 -22.23 9.64 -0.03
CA GLY A 51 -22.41 8.68 1.06
C GLY A 51 -23.61 8.98 1.97
N GLY A 52 -23.94 10.27 2.14
CA GLY A 52 -25.09 10.73 2.93
C GLY A 52 -26.42 10.75 2.16
N ARG A 53 -26.38 10.67 0.83
CA ARG A 53 -27.56 10.49 -0.02
C ARG A 53 -27.95 9.00 -0.02
N ARG A 54 -28.54 8.55 1.09
CA ARG A 54 -29.22 7.27 1.24
C ARG A 54 -30.69 7.49 1.56
#